data_AF-A0A949HLS5-F1
#
_entry.id   AF-A0A949HLS5-F1
#
_cell.length_a   1.000
_cell.length_b   1.000
_cell.length_c   1.000
_cell.angle_alpha   90.00
_cell.angle_beta   90.00
_cell.angle_gamma   90.00
#
_symmetry.space_group_name_H-M   'P 1'
#
loop_
_entity.id
_entity.type
_entity.pdbx_description
1 polymer ?
#
loop_
_entity_poly.entity_id
_entity_poly.type
_entity_poly.pdbx_seq_one_letter_code
_entity_poly.pdbx_strand_id
1 'polypeptide(L)'
;MFDKQKHSGDTGRSILRQIDELQRMSMSELRKKWSDLIGGDSANQSKLHMIRRLAYRLQELSIGGFSKNTRDSLTGWAVNPKKAESKAVREKAALQLGTRLLRDWHGQRYEVIVQEDGFLFEGKRYRSLSAISRAITGRHCNGRRFFGLQASGSKGGDK
;
A
#
# COMPACT_ATOMS: atom_id res chain seq x y z
N MET A 1 -0.92 35.03 13.90
CA MET A 1 -2.32 34.60 13.80
C MET A 1 -2.71 34.86 12.35
N PHE A 2 -2.57 33.88 11.45
CA PHE A 2 -2.90 34.07 10.03
C PHE A 2 -3.84 32.97 9.55
N ASP A 3 -4.84 33.46 8.84
CA ASP A 3 -6.16 32.92 8.59
C ASP A 3 -6.13 31.66 7.72
N LYS A 4 -6.81 30.59 8.18
CA LYS A 4 -7.05 29.37 7.41
C LYS A 4 -8.22 29.61 6.46
N GLN A 5 -7.97 30.28 5.35
CA GLN A 5 -9.02 30.44 4.32
C GLN A 5 -9.13 29.19 3.43
N LYS A 6 -10.32 28.57 3.50
CA LYS A 6 -10.87 27.57 2.58
C LYS A 6 -10.65 27.97 1.10
N HIS A 7 -9.77 27.29 0.37
CA HIS A 7 -9.68 27.40 -1.11
C HIS A 7 -9.63 26.05 -1.86
N SER A 8 -9.61 24.90 -1.18
CA SER A 8 -9.39 23.60 -1.85
C SER A 8 -10.52 23.13 -2.81
N GLY A 9 -11.72 23.71 -2.74
CA GLY A 9 -12.87 23.29 -3.57
C GLY A 9 -12.85 23.81 -5.01
N ASP A 10 -12.28 25.00 -5.25
CA ASP A 10 -12.26 25.66 -6.56
C ASP A 10 -11.09 25.17 -7.42
N THR A 11 -9.93 24.96 -6.79
CA THR A 11 -8.74 24.44 -7.45
C THR A 11 -8.97 23.03 -8.03
N GLY A 12 -9.67 22.15 -7.30
CA GLY A 12 -9.99 20.80 -7.77
C GLY A 12 -10.91 20.77 -8.99
N ARG A 13 -11.92 21.65 -9.03
CA ARG A 13 -12.86 21.77 -10.16
C ARG A 13 -12.17 22.34 -11.41
N SER A 14 -11.19 23.23 -11.22
CA SER A 14 -10.34 23.75 -12.30
C SER A 14 -9.42 22.68 -12.91
N ILE A 15 -8.81 21.81 -12.09
CA ILE A 15 -7.91 20.74 -12.57
C ILE A 15 -8.66 19.73 -13.44
N LEU A 16 -9.86 19.30 -13.03
CA LEU A 16 -10.64 18.32 -13.79
C LEU A 16 -10.98 18.85 -15.20
N ARG A 17 -11.27 20.15 -15.31
CA ARG A 17 -11.45 20.81 -16.60
C ARG A 17 -10.17 20.81 -17.44
N GLN A 18 -9.03 21.14 -16.85
CA GLN A 18 -7.75 21.11 -17.55
C GLN A 18 -7.38 19.70 -18.03
N ILE A 19 -7.74 18.65 -17.27
CA ILE A 19 -7.54 17.25 -17.67
C ILE A 19 -8.45 16.87 -18.83
N ASP A 20 -9.72 17.31 -18.86
CA ASP A 20 -10.62 17.11 -20.00
C ASP A 20 -10.08 17.79 -21.27
N GLU A 21 -9.56 19.02 -21.14
CA GLU A 21 -8.94 19.75 -22.24
C GLU A 21 -7.74 18.99 -22.83
N LEU A 22 -6.93 18.32 -22.02
CA LEU A 22 -5.83 17.48 -22.51
C LEU A 22 -6.31 16.33 -23.40
N GLN A 23 -7.50 15.76 -23.14
CA GLN A 23 -8.03 14.67 -23.96
C GLN A 23 -8.41 15.13 -25.37
N ARG A 24 -8.85 16.38 -25.49
CA ARG A 24 -9.31 16.99 -26.74
C ARG A 24 -8.17 17.57 -27.58
N MET A 25 -7.00 17.81 -26.98
CA MET A 25 -5.84 18.36 -27.68
C MET A 25 -5.31 17.42 -28.77
N SER A 26 -4.77 18.04 -29.82
CA SER A 26 -4.01 17.40 -30.88
C SER A 26 -2.62 16.99 -30.40
N MET A 27 -1.94 16.13 -31.18
CA MET A 27 -0.59 15.67 -30.84
C MET A 27 0.44 16.81 -30.79
N SER A 28 0.33 17.82 -31.65
CA SER A 28 1.23 18.98 -31.64
C SER A 28 1.06 19.83 -30.39
N GLU A 29 -0.17 20.07 -29.96
CA GLU A 29 -0.49 20.80 -28.73
C GLU A 29 0.00 20.07 -27.48
N LEU A 30 -0.15 18.74 -27.44
CA LEU A 30 0.35 17.91 -26.34
C LEU A 30 1.88 17.94 -26.27
N ARG A 31 2.58 17.90 -27.40
CA ARG A 31 4.06 18.03 -27.43
C ARG A 31 4.51 19.40 -26.93
N LYS A 32 3.81 20.47 -27.30
CA LYS A 32 4.08 21.82 -26.80
C LYS A 32 3.90 21.88 -25.28
N LYS A 33 2.75 21.45 -24.76
CA LYS A 33 2.50 21.38 -23.31
C LYS A 33 3.50 20.49 -22.57
N TRP A 34 3.96 19.40 -23.19
CA TRP A 34 4.99 18.53 -22.64
C TRP A 34 6.31 19.27 -22.46
N SER A 35 6.76 19.99 -23.50
CA SER A 35 7.95 20.82 -23.43
C SER A 35 7.85 21.86 -22.32
N ASP A 36 6.70 22.53 -22.21
CA ASP A 36 6.47 23.59 -21.22
C ASP A 36 6.43 23.09 -19.76
N LEU A 37 5.79 21.94 -19.49
CA LEU A 37 5.51 21.49 -18.11
C LEU A 37 6.44 20.40 -17.57
N ILE A 38 7.02 19.59 -18.46
CA ILE A 38 7.84 18.42 -18.13
C ILE A 38 9.28 18.61 -18.60
N GLY A 39 9.47 19.22 -19.78
CA GLY A 39 10.76 19.32 -20.44
C GLY A 39 11.18 18.03 -21.16
N GLY A 40 12.21 18.13 -22.00
CA GLY A 40 12.75 17.01 -22.79
C GLY A 40 11.98 16.71 -24.09
N ASP A 41 12.57 15.86 -24.93
CA ASP A 41 11.98 15.48 -26.21
C ASP A 41 10.82 14.47 -26.02
N SER A 42 9.73 14.74 -26.72
CA SER A 42 8.47 14.00 -26.68
C SER A 42 8.22 13.18 -27.97
N ALA A 43 9.22 13.15 -28.87
CA ALA A 43 9.11 12.56 -30.22
C ALA A 43 8.53 11.13 -30.23
N ASN A 44 8.85 10.30 -29.22
CA ASN A 44 8.51 8.88 -29.18
C ASN A 44 7.37 8.50 -28.21
N GLN A 45 6.66 9.46 -27.61
CA GLN A 45 5.59 9.13 -26.64
C GLN A 45 4.22 9.00 -27.31
N SER A 46 3.41 8.05 -26.84
CA SER A 46 2.03 7.90 -27.32
C SER A 46 1.12 9.02 -26.79
N LYS A 47 0.05 9.36 -27.52
CA LYS A 47 -0.94 10.37 -27.10
C LYS A 47 -1.46 10.12 -25.68
N LEU A 48 -1.83 8.88 -25.41
CA LEU A 48 -2.35 8.46 -24.11
C LEU A 48 -1.31 8.62 -22.99
N HIS A 49 -0.05 8.32 -23.26
CA HIS A 49 1.04 8.53 -22.30
C HIS A 49 1.21 10.03 -21.99
N MET A 50 1.24 10.87 -23.02
CA MET A 50 1.36 12.33 -22.86
C MET A 50 0.24 12.89 -22.00
N ILE A 51 -1.02 12.53 -22.30
CA ILE A 51 -2.19 12.98 -21.54
C ILE A 51 -2.06 12.57 -20.07
N ARG A 52 -1.76 11.30 -19.79
CA ARG A 52 -1.63 10.79 -18.41
C ARG A 52 -0.53 11.51 -17.64
N ARG A 53 0.63 11.70 -18.25
CA ARG A 53 1.77 12.33 -17.59
C ARG A 53 1.56 13.82 -17.36
N LEU A 54 0.95 14.52 -18.32
CA LEU A 54 0.57 15.94 -18.21
C LEU A 54 -0.53 16.14 -17.17
N ALA A 55 -1.56 15.29 -17.15
CA ALA A 55 -2.62 15.32 -16.15
C ALA A 55 -2.04 15.15 -14.74
N TYR A 56 -1.14 14.17 -14.57
CA TYR A 56 -0.44 13.96 -13.30
C TYR A 56 0.42 15.17 -12.92
N ARG A 57 1.12 15.80 -13.88
CA ARG A 57 1.91 17.01 -13.63
C ARG A 57 1.05 18.20 -13.18
N LEU A 58 -0.12 18.40 -13.80
CA LEU A 58 -1.07 19.43 -13.41
C LEU A 58 -1.62 19.18 -11.99
N GLN A 59 -1.89 17.93 -11.64
CA GLN A 59 -2.28 17.55 -10.28
C GLN A 59 -1.16 17.87 -9.27
N GLU A 60 0.09 17.53 -9.56
CA GLU A 60 1.22 17.83 -8.66
C GLU A 60 1.42 19.33 -8.42
N LEU A 61 1.28 20.16 -9.46
CA LEU A 61 1.43 21.61 -9.36
C LEU A 61 0.35 22.26 -8.50
N SER A 62 -0.83 21.65 -8.45
CA SER A 62 -2.02 22.23 -7.82
C SER A 62 -2.29 21.67 -6.41
N ILE A 63 -2.20 20.35 -6.25
CA ILE A 63 -2.50 19.62 -5.02
C ILE A 63 -1.22 19.37 -4.20
N GLY A 64 -0.04 19.51 -4.84
CA GLY A 64 1.23 19.07 -4.30
C GLY A 64 1.60 17.66 -4.75
N GLY A 65 2.90 17.38 -4.81
CA GLY A 65 3.41 16.03 -5.12
C GLY A 65 3.31 15.07 -3.94
N PHE A 66 4.05 13.96 -4.03
CA PHE A 66 4.12 12.97 -2.95
C PHE A 66 4.43 13.57 -1.58
N SER A 67 3.87 13.00 -0.51
CA SER A 67 4.21 13.40 0.85
C SER A 67 5.71 13.16 1.13
N LYS A 68 6.29 13.88 2.09
CA LYS A 68 7.69 13.67 2.52
C LYS A 68 7.94 12.19 2.87
N ASN A 69 7.03 11.59 3.64
CA ASN A 69 7.13 10.18 4.04
C ASN A 69 7.08 9.22 2.83
N THR A 70 6.28 9.54 1.81
CA THR A 70 6.22 8.76 0.57
C THR A 70 7.53 8.87 -0.21
N ARG A 71 8.12 10.07 -0.31
CA ARG A 71 9.44 10.25 -0.94
C ARG A 71 10.53 9.51 -0.19
N ASP A 72 10.59 9.66 1.14
CA ASP A 72 11.57 8.99 2.00
C ASP A 72 11.44 7.46 1.90
N SER A 73 10.21 6.95 1.79
CA SER A 73 9.94 5.53 1.54
C SER A 73 10.45 5.08 0.17
N LEU A 74 10.19 5.85 -0.90
CA LEU A 74 10.67 5.55 -2.25
C LEU A 74 12.21 5.58 -2.32
N THR A 75 12.85 6.57 -1.70
CA THR A 75 14.32 6.64 -1.60
C THR A 75 14.87 5.45 -0.81
N GLY A 76 14.23 5.11 0.31
CA GLY A 76 14.59 3.93 1.09
C GLY A 76 14.47 2.62 0.31
N TRP A 77 13.48 2.51 -0.59
CA TRP A 77 13.33 1.37 -1.48
C TRP A 77 14.36 1.34 -2.60
N ALA A 78 14.73 2.50 -3.17
CA ALA A 78 15.80 2.58 -4.16
C ALA A 78 17.15 2.13 -3.59
N VAL A 79 17.43 2.49 -2.33
CA VAL A 79 18.65 2.06 -1.61
C VAL A 79 18.59 0.58 -1.22
N ASN A 80 17.42 0.06 -0.86
CA ASN A 80 17.26 -1.34 -0.49
C ASN A 80 15.98 -1.96 -1.10
N PRO A 81 16.05 -2.42 -2.36
CA PRO A 81 14.89 -2.96 -3.07
C PRO A 81 14.35 -4.24 -2.42
N LYS A 82 15.23 -5.07 -1.83
CA LYS A 82 14.83 -6.28 -1.10
C LYS A 82 13.91 -5.98 0.09
N LYS A 83 14.07 -4.83 0.74
CA LYS A 83 13.20 -4.38 1.84
C LYS A 83 11.81 -3.96 1.35
N ALA A 84 11.72 -3.38 0.15
CA ALA A 84 10.45 -3.04 -0.48
C ALA A 84 9.67 -4.30 -0.87
N GLU A 85 10.34 -5.26 -1.50
CA GLU A 85 9.77 -6.56 -1.89
C GLU A 85 9.27 -7.33 -0.66
N SER A 86 10.07 -7.42 0.40
CA SER A 86 9.66 -8.12 1.62
C SER A 86 8.51 -7.42 2.37
N LYS A 87 8.38 -6.09 2.26
CA LYS A 87 7.19 -5.37 2.76
C LYS A 87 5.95 -5.70 1.93
N ALA A 88 6.04 -5.66 0.60
CA ALA A 88 4.93 -5.99 -0.29
C ALA A 88 4.48 -7.46 -0.15
N VAL A 89 5.43 -8.39 0.03
CA VAL A 89 5.15 -9.80 0.33
C VAL A 89 4.45 -9.93 1.68
N ARG A 90 4.87 -9.16 2.71
CA ARG A 90 4.23 -9.18 4.03
C ARG A 90 2.82 -8.60 4.02
N GLU A 91 2.55 -7.58 3.22
CA GLU A 91 1.22 -7.00 3.01
C GLU A 91 0.31 -7.95 2.24
N LYS A 92 0.82 -8.62 1.19
CA LYS A 92 0.08 -9.70 0.50
C LYS A 92 -0.17 -10.92 1.39
N ALA A 93 0.75 -11.22 2.30
CA ALA A 93 0.61 -12.27 3.29
C ALA A 93 -0.16 -11.82 4.55
N ALA A 94 -0.69 -10.58 4.58
CA ALA A 94 -1.56 -10.15 5.65
C ALA A 94 -2.88 -10.92 5.55
N LEU A 95 -3.26 -11.56 6.65
CA LEU A 95 -4.47 -12.37 6.71
C LEU A 95 -5.69 -11.46 6.51
N GLN A 96 -6.60 -11.88 5.65
CA GLN A 96 -7.85 -11.17 5.41
C GLN A 96 -8.79 -11.30 6.61
N LEU A 97 -9.62 -10.29 6.85
CA LEU A 97 -10.65 -10.36 7.89
C LEU A 97 -11.57 -11.56 7.64
N GLY A 98 -11.94 -12.27 8.72
CA GLY A 98 -12.72 -13.50 8.64
C GLY A 98 -11.91 -14.76 8.28
N THR A 99 -10.62 -14.64 7.96
CA THR A 99 -9.76 -15.82 7.74
C THR A 99 -9.75 -16.69 9.00
N ARG A 100 -9.97 -17.99 8.83
CA ARG A 100 -9.93 -19.00 9.90
C ARG A 100 -8.59 -19.72 9.89
N LEU A 101 -7.82 -19.56 10.97
CA LEU A 101 -6.60 -20.32 11.23
C LEU A 101 -6.95 -21.54 12.07
N LEU A 102 -6.64 -22.72 11.56
CA LEU A 102 -6.91 -23.98 12.22
C LEU A 102 -5.59 -24.60 12.64
N ARG A 103 -5.50 -25.04 13.89
CA ARG A 103 -4.29 -25.67 14.43
C ARG A 103 -4.65 -26.86 15.30
N ASP A 104 -4.11 -28.02 14.92
CA ASP A 104 -4.16 -29.21 15.77
C ASP A 104 -2.98 -29.21 16.73
N TRP A 105 -3.26 -29.36 18.02
CA TRP A 105 -2.27 -29.35 19.09
C TRP A 105 -2.71 -30.26 20.25
N HIS A 106 -1.86 -31.22 20.64
CA HIS A 106 -2.17 -32.25 21.65
C HIS A 106 -3.53 -32.94 21.44
N GLY A 107 -3.86 -33.27 20.19
CA GLY A 107 -5.11 -33.96 19.85
C GLY A 107 -6.36 -33.07 19.85
N GLN A 108 -6.24 -31.78 20.15
CA GLN A 108 -7.33 -30.82 20.09
C GLN A 108 -7.13 -29.85 18.91
N ARG A 109 -8.20 -29.60 18.15
CA ARG A 109 -8.22 -28.60 17.07
C ARG A 109 -8.65 -27.24 17.62
N TYR A 110 -7.82 -26.23 17.38
CA TYR A 110 -8.06 -24.85 17.77
C TYR A 110 -8.37 -24.00 16.54
N GLU A 111 -9.42 -23.18 16.64
CA GLU A 111 -9.86 -22.27 15.58
C GLU A 111 -9.68 -20.81 16.02
N VAL A 112 -9.01 -20.02 15.18
CA VAL A 112 -8.80 -18.59 15.38
C VAL A 112 -9.32 -17.83 14.17
N ILE A 113 -10.15 -16.81 14.41
CA ILE A 113 -10.71 -15.97 13.35
C ILE A 113 -10.00 -14.62 13.35
N VAL A 114 -9.55 -14.16 12.19
CA VAL A 114 -8.97 -12.82 12.03
C VAL A 114 -10.05 -11.76 12.11
N GLN A 115 -9.87 -10.78 13.00
CA GLN A 115 -10.75 -9.62 13.15
C GLN A 115 -9.97 -8.33 12.86
N GLU A 116 -10.69 -7.22 12.71
CA GLU A 116 -10.13 -5.92 12.34
C GLU A 116 -9.00 -5.48 13.29
N ASP A 117 -9.22 -5.67 14.59
CA ASP A 117 -8.28 -5.27 15.64
C ASP A 117 -7.47 -6.45 16.25
N GLY A 118 -7.46 -7.61 15.58
CA GLY A 118 -6.70 -8.77 16.05
C GLY A 118 -7.34 -10.11 15.69
N PHE A 119 -7.65 -10.90 16.71
CA PHE A 119 -8.05 -12.29 16.54
C PHE A 119 -9.13 -12.70 17.56
N LEU A 120 -10.04 -13.56 17.15
CA LEU A 120 -11.06 -14.17 17.99
C LEU A 120 -10.71 -15.64 18.21
N PHE A 121 -10.66 -16.07 19.47
CA PHE A 121 -10.38 -17.44 19.87
C PHE A 121 -11.30 -17.81 21.05
N GLU A 122 -12.11 -18.86 20.91
CA GLU A 122 -13.09 -19.31 21.92
C GLU A 122 -13.98 -18.17 22.47
N GLY A 123 -14.45 -17.29 21.58
CA GLY A 123 -15.28 -16.14 21.95
C GLY A 123 -14.53 -14.98 22.62
N LYS A 124 -13.22 -15.11 22.86
CA LYS A 124 -12.36 -14.06 23.43
C LYS A 124 -11.53 -13.36 22.37
N ARG A 125 -11.40 -12.04 22.48
CA ARG A 125 -10.57 -11.22 21.59
C ARG A 125 -9.12 -11.17 22.08
N TYR A 126 -8.18 -11.33 21.15
CA TYR A 126 -6.74 -11.27 21.39
C TYR A 126 -6.07 -10.32 20.41
N ARG A 127 -5.11 -9.52 20.89
CA ARG A 127 -4.35 -8.57 20.07
C ARG A 127 -3.30 -9.24 19.16
N SER A 128 -2.94 -10.50 19.41
CA SER A 128 -1.93 -11.20 18.61
C SER A 128 -2.07 -12.72 18.67
N LEU A 129 -1.57 -13.39 17.63
CA LEU A 129 -1.48 -14.86 17.59
C LEU A 129 -0.57 -15.41 18.68
N SER A 130 0.50 -14.70 19.08
CA SER A 130 1.37 -15.16 20.16
C SER A 130 0.64 -15.19 21.51
N ALA A 131 -0.32 -14.28 21.74
CA ALA A 131 -1.16 -14.30 22.93
C ALA A 131 -2.09 -15.53 22.92
N ILE A 132 -2.66 -15.89 21.76
CA ILE A 132 -3.47 -17.10 21.61
C ILE A 132 -2.62 -18.35 21.79
N SER A 133 -1.45 -18.42 21.14
CA SER A 133 -0.55 -19.56 21.30
C SER A 133 -0.12 -19.75 22.75
N ARG A 134 0.14 -18.67 23.50
CA ARG A 134 0.42 -18.74 24.93
C ARG A 134 -0.78 -19.24 25.73
N ALA A 135 -2.00 -18.85 25.36
CA ALA A 135 -3.23 -19.36 25.98
C ALA A 135 -3.42 -20.87 25.73
N ILE A 136 -3.03 -21.36 24.54
CA ILE A 136 -3.12 -22.79 24.18
C ILE A 136 -1.99 -23.62 24.79
N THR A 137 -0.74 -23.16 24.69
CA THR A 137 0.45 -23.95 25.06
C THR A 137 0.94 -23.69 26.49
N GLY A 138 0.45 -22.64 27.16
CA GLY A 138 0.92 -22.19 28.47
C GLY A 138 2.35 -21.60 28.48
N ARG A 139 3.07 -21.65 27.36
CA ARG A 139 4.46 -21.17 27.22
C ARG A 139 4.55 -20.06 26.17
N HIS A 140 5.62 -19.28 26.22
CA HIS A 140 5.89 -18.28 25.20
C HIS A 140 6.29 -18.97 23.89
N CYS A 141 5.41 -18.94 22.89
CA CYS A 141 5.63 -19.47 21.55
C CYS A 141 5.45 -18.37 20.50
N ASN A 142 6.19 -18.43 19.39
CA ASN A 142 5.95 -17.54 18.26
C ASN A 142 4.62 -17.93 17.58
N GLY A 143 3.58 -17.12 17.78
CA GLY A 143 2.24 -17.49 17.33
C GLY A 143 2.10 -17.63 15.83
N ARG A 144 2.83 -16.83 15.02
CA ARG A 144 2.83 -17.02 13.57
C ARG A 144 3.37 -18.38 13.18
N ARG A 145 4.43 -18.86 13.84
CA ARG A 145 4.98 -20.20 13.59
C ARG A 145 4.03 -21.29 14.05
N PHE A 146 3.41 -21.12 15.22
CA PHE A 146 2.42 -22.06 15.75
C PHE A 146 1.23 -22.27 14.80
N PHE A 147 0.78 -21.21 14.12
CA PHE A 147 -0.28 -21.26 13.11
C PHE A 147 0.22 -21.42 11.66
N GLY A 148 1.49 -21.77 11.44
CA GLY A 148 2.03 -22.07 10.11
C GLY A 148 2.19 -20.87 9.15
N LEU A 149 2.20 -19.63 9.67
CA LEU A 149 2.18 -18.39 8.88
C LEU A 149 3.57 -17.83 8.54
N GLN A 150 4.57 -18.68 8.34
CA GLN A 150 5.89 -18.22 7.90
C GLN A 150 5.91 -18.00 6.38
N ALA A 151 6.60 -16.94 5.95
CA ALA A 151 6.90 -16.75 4.55
C ALA A 151 7.69 -17.97 4.04
N SER A 152 7.32 -18.50 2.88
CA SER A 152 8.00 -19.62 2.22
C SER A 152 9.49 -19.30 2.07
N GLY A 153 10.31 -19.84 2.98
CA GLY A 153 11.74 -19.53 3.03
C GLY A 153 12.48 -20.03 4.28
N SER A 154 11.80 -20.19 5.42
CA SER A 154 12.41 -20.81 6.60
C SER A 154 11.93 -22.25 6.78
N LYS A 155 12.72 -23.21 6.28
CA LYS A 155 12.64 -24.61 6.72
C LYS A 155 12.94 -24.64 8.23
N GLY A 156 11.90 -24.64 9.05
CA GLY A 156 11.98 -24.98 10.46
C GLY A 156 11.65 -26.45 10.60
N GLY A 157 12.66 -27.29 10.78
CA GLY A 157 12.48 -28.73 11.01
C GLY A 157 11.63 -29.01 12.23
N ASP A 158 10.78 -30.01 12.10
CA ASP A 158 10.13 -30.68 13.22
C ASP A 158 10.87 -32.01 13.47
N LYS A 159 11.16 -32.23 14.75
CA LYS A 159 11.56 -33.48 15.37
C LYS A 159 10.30 -34.13 15.94
#